data_AF-A0A6C0BTW4-F1
#
_entry.id   AF-A0A6C0BTW4-F1
#
_cell.length_a   1.000
_cell.length_b   1.000
_cell.length_c   1.000
_cell.angle_alpha   90.00
_cell.angle_beta   90.00
_cell.angle_gamma   90.00
#
_symmetry.space_group_name_H-M   'P 1'
#
loop_
_entity.id
_entity.type
_entity.pdbx_description
1 polymer ?
#
loop_
_entity_poly.entity_id
_entity_poly.type
_entity_poly.pdbx_seq_one_letter_code
_entity_poly.pdbx_strand_id
1 'polypeptide(L)'
;MDVYMNILVFSIIIPIIIVYLLIILFKKGSDTDDIEYTDISKTNTIQMCPDLLIDSGGTFYLYNSKMPEIPSLNPMIFSSLDEYTLYTKWQDNYGIKCPVVYLKEIVNAQGIYVYKPFKSPYDMSEGVPDY
;
A
#
# COMPACT_ATOMS: atom_id res chain seq x y z
N MET A 1 -17.66 -63.23 23.35
CA MET A 1 -16.90 -62.67 22.20
C MET A 1 -17.40 -61.27 21.87
N ASP A 2 -18.67 -60.98 22.09
CA ASP A 2 -19.33 -59.71 21.74
C ASP A 2 -18.73 -58.48 22.42
N VAL A 3 -18.34 -58.60 23.69
CA VAL A 3 -17.68 -57.50 24.43
C VAL A 3 -16.32 -57.14 23.82
N TYR A 4 -15.54 -58.13 23.40
CA TYR A 4 -14.24 -57.92 22.77
C TYR A 4 -14.37 -57.32 21.37
N MET A 5 -15.36 -57.80 20.59
CA MET A 5 -15.69 -57.24 19.28
C MET A 5 -16.12 -55.78 19.39
N ASN A 6 -16.94 -55.42 20.38
CA ASN A 6 -17.33 -54.03 20.61
C ASN A 6 -16.12 -53.16 20.99
N ILE A 7 -15.24 -53.63 21.87
CA ILE A 7 -14.02 -52.90 22.27
C ILE A 7 -13.09 -52.69 21.07
N LEU A 8 -12.89 -53.71 20.23
CA LEU A 8 -12.11 -53.62 19.00
C LEU A 8 -12.70 -52.65 17.99
N VAL A 9 -14.03 -52.61 17.87
CA VAL A 9 -14.72 -51.70 16.97
C VAL A 9 -14.58 -50.25 17.45
N PHE A 10 -14.73 -49.99 18.76
CA PHE A 10 -14.57 -48.63 19.31
C PHE A 10 -13.12 -48.13 19.22
N SER A 11 -12.12 -49.00 19.40
CA SER A 11 -10.71 -48.58 19.33
C SER A 11 -10.28 -48.12 17.93
N ILE A 12 -10.95 -48.60 16.88
CA ILE A 12 -10.70 -48.21 15.49
C ILE A 12 -11.57 -47.00 15.08
N ILE A 13 -12.82 -46.94 15.54
CA ILE A 13 -13.76 -45.87 15.13
C ILE A 13 -13.46 -44.53 15.80
N ILE A 14 -13.08 -44.53 17.09
CA ILE A 14 -12.79 -43.31 17.86
C ILE A 14 -11.69 -42.45 17.20
N PRO A 15 -10.52 -42.97 16.80
CA PRO A 15 -9.48 -42.15 16.16
C PRO A 15 -9.91 -41.60 14.80
N ILE A 16 -10.72 -42.34 14.03
CA ILE A 16 -11.24 -41.89 12.72
C ILE A 16 -12.15 -40.67 12.91
N ILE A 17 -13.03 -40.72 13.92
CA ILE A 17 -13.92 -39.59 14.25
C ILE A 17 -13.10 -38.38 14.71
N ILE A 18 -12.06 -38.58 15.53
CA ILE A 18 -11.20 -37.49 15.99
C ILE A 18 -10.47 -36.83 14.81
N VAL A 19 -9.90 -37.61 13.89
CA VAL A 19 -9.24 -37.08 12.70
C VAL A 19 -10.23 -36.32 11.80
N TYR A 20 -11.45 -36.84 11.62
CA TYR A 20 -12.49 -36.15 10.86
C TYR A 20 -12.91 -34.82 11.49
N LEU A 21 -13.05 -34.77 12.82
CA LEU A 21 -13.34 -33.54 13.55
C LEU A 21 -12.19 -32.52 13.45
N LEU A 22 -10.93 -32.97 13.54
CA LEU A 22 -9.78 -32.09 13.34
C LEU A 22 -9.77 -31.49 11.92
N ILE A 23 -10.07 -32.28 10.89
CA ILE A 23 -10.19 -31.78 9.49
C ILE A 23 -11.26 -30.69 9.37
N ILE A 24 -12.40 -30.85 10.05
CA ILE A 24 -13.46 -29.82 10.07
C ILE A 24 -12.98 -28.55 10.79
N LEU A 25 -12.27 -28.69 11.91
CA LEU A 25 -11.71 -27.56 12.65
C LEU A 25 -10.64 -26.81 11.83
N PHE A 26 -9.79 -27.53 11.09
CA PHE A 26 -8.82 -26.92 10.18
C PHE A 26 -9.48 -26.22 8.99
N LYS A 27 -10.60 -26.75 8.46
CA LYS A 27 -11.35 -26.10 7.38
C LYS A 27 -12.01 -24.78 7.81
N LYS A 28 -12.42 -24.67 9.07
CA LYS A 28 -13.07 -23.45 9.61
C LYS A 28 -12.10 -22.31 9.92
N GLY A 29 -10.79 -22.54 9.80
CA GLY A 29 -9.74 -21.52 9.93
C GLY A 29 -9.40 -20.79 8.62
N SER A 30 -10.18 -21.00 7.57
CA SER A 30 -9.95 -20.38 6.25
C SER A 30 -11.26 -19.92 5.61
N ASP A 31 -12.06 -19.14 6.34
CA ASP A 31 -12.97 -18.20 5.67
C ASP A 31 -12.09 -17.09 5.08
N THR A 32 -11.53 -17.36 3.90
CA THR A 32 -11.17 -16.30 2.98
C THR A 32 -12.47 -15.89 2.31
N ASP A 33 -12.99 -14.73 2.72
CA ASP A 33 -13.94 -13.95 1.93
C ASP A 33 -13.46 -13.93 0.48
N ASP A 34 -14.39 -13.84 -0.47
CA ASP A 34 -14.16 -13.89 -1.91
C ASP A 34 -13.20 -12.78 -2.36
N ILE A 35 -11.89 -13.02 -2.22
CA ILE A 35 -10.84 -12.10 -2.64
C ILE A 35 -10.64 -12.32 -4.14
N GLU A 36 -11.19 -11.37 -4.91
CA GLU A 36 -10.69 -11.01 -6.21
C GLU A 36 -9.16 -11.10 -6.19
N TYR A 37 -8.59 -11.99 -7.02
CA TYR A 37 -7.15 -12.18 -7.15
C TYR A 37 -6.53 -10.97 -7.87
N THR A 38 -6.69 -9.78 -7.30
CA THR A 38 -5.78 -8.66 -7.49
C THR A 38 -4.58 -8.93 -6.60
N ASP A 39 -3.50 -9.42 -7.22
CA ASP A 39 -2.12 -9.44 -6.75
C ASP A 39 -1.95 -8.91 -5.30
N ILE A 40 -1.81 -9.81 -4.33
CA ILE A 40 -1.54 -9.48 -2.91
C ILE A 40 -0.22 -8.69 -2.74
N SER A 41 0.67 -8.75 -3.75
CA SER A 41 1.83 -7.87 -3.88
C SER A 41 1.45 -6.43 -4.22
N LYS A 42 0.36 -6.21 -4.97
CA LYS A 42 -0.19 -4.90 -5.30
C LYS A 42 -0.88 -4.24 -4.11
N THR A 43 -1.62 -4.98 -3.30
CA THR A 43 -2.35 -4.39 -2.15
C THR A 43 -1.41 -3.87 -1.06
N ASN A 44 -0.32 -4.58 -0.77
CA ASN A 44 0.73 -4.09 0.14
C ASN A 44 1.57 -2.94 -0.45
N THR A 45 1.83 -2.95 -1.76
CA THR A 45 2.56 -1.85 -2.43
C THR A 45 1.71 -0.59 -2.64
N ILE A 46 0.39 -0.73 -2.85
CA ILE A 46 -0.56 0.39 -2.96
C ILE A 46 -0.75 1.12 -1.61
N GLN A 47 -0.58 0.43 -0.48
CA GLN A 47 -0.54 1.04 0.85
C GLN A 47 0.75 1.85 1.06
N MET A 48 1.85 1.48 0.39
CA MET A 48 3.15 2.17 0.45
C MET A 48 3.31 3.29 -0.59
N CYS A 49 2.41 3.42 -1.57
CA CYS A 49 2.54 4.42 -2.62
C CYS A 49 2.31 5.84 -2.09
N PRO A 50 3.28 6.75 -2.22
CA PRO A 50 3.04 8.17 -2.05
C PRO A 50 2.07 8.70 -3.11
N ASP A 51 1.35 9.75 -2.78
CA ASP A 51 0.27 10.32 -3.61
C ASP A 51 0.36 11.83 -3.80
N LEU A 52 1.21 12.53 -3.05
CA LEU A 52 1.34 13.98 -3.14
C LEU A 52 2.81 14.42 -3.03
N LEU A 53 3.28 15.15 -4.04
CA LEU A 53 4.58 15.83 -4.05
C LEU A 53 4.37 17.34 -3.94
N ILE A 54 4.99 17.97 -2.95
CA ILE A 54 4.97 19.43 -2.77
C ILE A 54 6.38 19.98 -3.01
N ASP A 55 6.53 20.95 -3.92
CA ASP A 55 7.72 21.80 -4.03
C ASP A 55 7.48 23.11 -3.29
N SER A 56 8.22 23.31 -2.19
CA SER A 56 8.22 24.54 -1.41
C SER A 56 9.66 25.04 -1.27
N GLY A 57 9.92 26.23 -1.82
CA GLY A 57 11.24 26.84 -1.80
C GLY A 57 12.37 25.98 -2.39
N GLY A 58 12.08 25.05 -3.32
CA GLY A 58 13.06 24.14 -3.91
C GLY A 58 13.33 22.87 -3.09
N THR A 59 12.65 22.71 -1.95
CA THR A 59 12.61 21.45 -1.19
C THR A 59 11.36 20.68 -1.58
N PHE A 60 11.51 19.37 -1.80
CA PHE A 60 10.45 18.49 -2.25
C PHE A 60 9.99 17.59 -1.11
N TYR A 61 8.69 17.61 -0.83
CA TYR A 61 8.06 16.81 0.22
C TYR A 61 7.12 15.80 -0.43
N LEU A 62 7.42 14.52 -0.29
CA LEU A 62 6.64 13.43 -0.84
C LEU A 62 5.84 12.74 0.27
N TYR A 63 4.54 12.98 0.24
CA TYR A 63 3.57 12.49 1.21
C TYR A 63 2.91 11.21 0.72
N ASN A 64 2.57 10.36 1.68
CA ASN A 64 1.60 9.29 1.52
C ASN A 64 0.42 9.57 2.46
N SER A 65 -0.74 9.94 1.92
CA SER A 65 -1.93 10.28 2.71
C SER A 65 -2.48 9.11 3.54
N LYS A 66 -2.05 7.88 3.25
CA LYS A 66 -2.46 6.67 3.97
C LYS A 66 -1.54 6.34 5.14
N MET A 67 -0.45 7.08 5.32
CA MET A 67 0.51 6.89 6.42
C MET A 67 0.48 8.08 7.38
N PRO A 68 0.69 7.86 8.69
CA PRO A 68 0.81 8.97 9.64
C PRO A 68 2.03 9.83 9.34
N GLU A 69 1.90 11.14 9.55
CA GLU A 69 3.03 12.07 9.47
C GLU A 69 3.95 11.88 10.69
N ILE A 70 5.11 11.27 10.44
CA ILE A 70 6.11 10.98 11.48
C ILE A 70 7.46 11.45 10.94
N PRO A 71 8.23 12.23 11.72
CA PRO A 71 9.58 12.62 11.32
C PRO A 71 10.40 11.41 10.89
N SER A 72 11.12 11.55 9.78
CA SER A 72 11.93 10.50 9.13
C SER A 72 11.17 9.40 8.39
N LEU A 73 9.83 9.41 8.39
CA LEU A 73 9.02 8.43 7.64
C LEU A 73 8.11 9.09 6.60
N ASN A 74 7.34 10.11 6.98
CA ASN A 74 6.36 10.77 6.12
C ASN A 74 6.20 12.24 6.57
N PRO A 75 6.42 13.24 5.70
CA PRO A 75 6.84 13.11 4.31
C PRO A 75 8.30 12.66 4.16
N MET A 76 8.62 12.04 3.03
CA MET A 76 10.00 11.92 2.58
C MET A 76 10.44 13.29 2.03
N ILE A 77 11.61 13.75 2.44
CA ILE A 77 12.12 15.09 2.11
C ILE A 77 13.30 14.94 1.16
N PHE A 78 13.27 15.66 0.05
CA PHE A 78 14.34 15.72 -0.92
C PHE A 78 14.82 17.16 -1.10
N SER A 79 16.14 17.32 -1.20
CA SER A 79 16.80 18.62 -1.33
C SER A 79 16.77 19.19 -2.75
N SER A 80 16.40 18.36 -3.74
CA SER A 80 16.38 18.72 -5.15
C SER A 80 15.43 17.83 -5.96
N LEU A 81 15.06 18.30 -7.15
CA LEU A 81 14.27 17.52 -8.11
C LEU A 81 15.01 16.25 -8.56
N ASP A 82 16.34 16.31 -8.66
CA ASP A 82 17.16 15.17 -9.09
C ASP A 82 17.11 14.02 -8.08
N GLU A 83 17.10 14.34 -6.79
CA GLU A 83 17.01 13.35 -5.72
C GLU A 83 15.64 12.64 -5.73
N TYR A 84 14.56 13.42 -5.87
CA TYR A 84 13.22 12.86 -6.09
C TYR A 84 13.16 11.99 -7.36
N THR A 85 13.81 12.42 -8.43
CA THR A 85 13.86 11.68 -9.70
C THR A 85 14.61 10.36 -9.58
N LEU A 86 15.67 10.33 -8.78
CA LEU A 86 16.40 9.09 -8.51
C LEU A 86 15.53 8.12 -7.72
N TYR A 87 14.77 8.61 -6.74
CA TYR A 87 13.82 7.82 -5.97
C TYR A 87 12.73 7.21 -6.87
N THR A 88 12.09 8.01 -7.74
CA THR A 88 11.04 7.49 -8.64
C THR A 88 11.58 6.51 -9.67
N LYS A 89 12.79 6.74 -10.22
CA LYS A 89 13.48 5.77 -11.09
C LYS A 89 13.76 4.46 -10.38
N TRP A 90 14.16 4.52 -9.11
CA TRP A 90 14.34 3.32 -8.30
C TRP A 90 13.00 2.57 -8.21
N GLN A 91 11.89 3.25 -7.88
CA GLN A 91 10.56 2.62 -7.83
C GLN A 91 10.17 1.97 -9.18
N ASP A 92 10.38 2.69 -10.29
CA ASP A 92 10.09 2.20 -11.64
C ASP A 92 10.89 0.94 -11.99
N ASN A 93 12.16 0.87 -11.61
CA ASN A 93 13.03 -0.30 -11.83
C ASN A 93 12.53 -1.55 -11.09
N TYR A 94 11.78 -1.38 -10.01
CA TYR A 94 11.13 -2.47 -9.26
C TYR A 94 9.65 -2.65 -9.66
N GLY A 95 9.19 -1.99 -10.72
CA GLY A 95 7.80 -2.09 -11.21
C GLY A 95 6.77 -1.40 -10.32
N ILE A 96 7.20 -0.54 -9.39
CA ILE A 96 6.33 0.22 -8.50
C ILE A 96 5.95 1.52 -9.21
N LYS A 97 4.67 1.66 -9.55
CA LYS A 97 4.13 2.87 -10.20
C LYS A 97 3.10 3.53 -9.30
N CYS A 98 3.45 4.68 -8.74
CA CYS A 98 2.58 5.43 -7.87
C CYS A 98 2.02 6.67 -8.61
N PRO A 99 0.70 6.87 -8.66
CA PRO A 99 0.12 8.11 -9.16
C PRO A 99 0.37 9.22 -8.13
N VAL A 100 1.27 10.15 -8.45
CA VAL A 100 1.62 11.28 -7.56
C VAL A 100 1.08 12.58 -8.15
N VAL A 101 0.32 13.34 -7.36
CA VAL A 101 -0.09 14.70 -7.68
C VAL A 101 1.04 15.66 -7.32
N TYR A 102 1.35 16.61 -8.20
CA TYR A 102 2.40 17.61 -7.94
C TYR A 102 1.79 18.99 -7.66
N LEU A 103 2.14 19.56 -6.50
CA LEU A 103 1.83 20.92 -6.10
C LEU A 103 3.11 21.75 -6.00
N LYS A 104 3.06 22.98 -6.47
CA LYS A 104 4.16 23.94 -6.35
C LYS A 104 3.71 25.17 -5.58
N GLU A 105 4.54 25.58 -4.62
CA GLU A 105 4.42 26.88 -3.96
C GLU A 105 4.77 27.99 -4.94
N ILE A 106 3.82 28.88 -5.18
CA ILE A 106 4.00 30.05 -6.03
C ILE A 106 3.50 31.30 -5.31
N VAL A 107 3.97 32.46 -5.76
CA VAL A 107 3.45 33.75 -5.30
C VAL A 107 2.35 34.19 -6.26
N ASN A 108 1.14 34.43 -5.74
CA ASN A 108 0.03 34.92 -6.55
C ASN A 108 0.17 36.43 -6.87
N ALA A 109 -0.74 36.97 -7.67
CA ALA A 109 -0.71 38.39 -8.08
C ALA A 109 -0.81 39.37 -6.90
N GLN A 110 -1.27 38.91 -5.73
CA GLN A 110 -1.39 39.67 -4.49
C GLN A 110 -0.15 39.55 -3.58
N GLY A 111 0.89 38.82 -4.00
CA GLY A 111 2.08 38.60 -3.18
C GLY A 111 1.93 37.52 -2.10
N ILE A 112 0.88 36.70 -2.16
CA ILE A 112 0.61 35.63 -1.18
C ILE A 112 1.10 34.30 -1.73
N TYR A 113 1.79 33.53 -0.87
CA TYR A 113 2.20 32.16 -1.16
C TYR A 113 0.98 31.23 -1.22
N VAL A 114 0.84 30.50 -2.33
CA VAL A 114 -0.23 29.53 -2.56
C VAL A 114 0.34 28.27 -3.20
N TYR A 115 -0.25 27.11 -2.92
CA TYR A 115 0.06 25.88 -3.62
C TYR A 115 -0.84 25.74 -4.85
N LYS A 116 -0.22 25.54 -6.03
CA LYS A 116 -0.94 25.28 -7.28
C LYS A 116 -0.58 23.92 -7.88
N PRO A 117 -1.55 23.22 -8.49
CA PRO A 117 -1.28 21.97 -9.20
C PRO A 117 -0.57 22.23 -10.54
N PHE A 118 0.44 21.42 -10.82
CA PHE A 118 1.17 21.40 -12.08
C PHE A 118 1.08 20.01 -12.71
N LYS A 119 1.21 19.93 -14.04
CA LYS A 119 1.13 18.65 -14.76
C LYS A 119 2.25 17.68 -14.37
N SER A 120 3.44 18.22 -14.08
CA SER A 120 4.64 17.44 -13.81
C SER A 120 5.66 18.31 -13.09
N PRO A 121 6.48 17.75 -12.19
CA PRO A 121 7.61 18.46 -11.60
C PRO A 121 8.74 18.71 -12.61
N TYR A 122 8.69 18.08 -13.78
CA TYR A 122 9.64 18.24 -14.89
C TYR A 122 9.19 19.26 -15.93
N ASP A 123 7.93 19.71 -15.86
CA ASP A 123 7.35 20.62 -16.83
C ASP A 123 7.21 22.00 -16.19
N MET A 124 7.93 22.98 -16.76
CA MET A 124 7.92 24.37 -16.30
C MET A 124 6.81 25.20 -16.97
N SER A 125 6.00 24.60 -17.85
CA SER A 125 4.88 25.31 -18.47
C SER A 125 3.79 25.64 -17.45
N GLU A 126 3.09 26.76 -17.65
CA GLU A 126 2.12 27.33 -16.71
C GLU A 126 1.13 26.28 -16.19
N GLY A 127 0.85 26.35 -14.87
CA GLY A 127 0.07 25.37 -14.12
C GLY A 127 -1.32 25.08 -14.71
N VAL A 128 -1.95 24.01 -14.22
CA VAL A 128 -3.28 23.62 -14.67
C VAL A 128 -4.27 24.75 -14.35
N PRO A 129 -5.16 25.17 -15.28
CA PRO A 129 -6.11 26.25 -15.02
C PRO A 129 -6.97 25.93 -13.79
N ASP A 130 -7.17 26.94 -12.95
CA ASP A 130 -8.11 26.88 -11.81
C ASP A 130 -9.54 26.81 -12.40
N TYR A 131 -10.27 25.73 -12.12
CA TYR A 131 -11.68 25.56 -12.50
C TYR A 131 -12.62 26.14 -11.44
#